data_AF-A0A660LKV4-F1
#
_entry.id   AF-A0A660LKV4-F1
#
_cell.length_a   1.000
_cell.length_b   1.000
_cell.length_c   1.000
_cell.angle_alpha   90.00
_cell.angle_beta   90.00
_cell.angle_gamma   90.00
#
_symmetry.space_group_name_H-M   'P 1'
#
loop_
_entity.id
_entity.type
_entity.pdbx_description
1 polymer ?
#
loop_
_entity_poly.entity_id
_entity_poly.type
_entity_poly.pdbx_seq_one_letter_code
_entity_poly.pdbx_strand_id
1 'polypeptide(L)'
;MSTSDLRSLLDDVPDTLEIVLRREPSWSPVAEAWRDAAEEAEDALAAWRSRPSRGAYAAYRAAQDREDAAQDALYTQTSRTSVS
;
A
#
# COMPACT_ATOMS: atom_id res chain seq x y z
N MET A 1 -40.99 -10.74 -8.77
CA MET A 1 -39.96 -11.22 -7.83
C MET A 1 -39.82 -10.19 -6.73
N SER A 2 -39.95 -10.59 -5.47
CA SER A 2 -39.93 -9.65 -4.35
C SER A 2 -38.51 -9.50 -3.79
N THR A 3 -38.26 -8.39 -3.09
CA THR A 3 -37.01 -8.16 -2.37
C THR A 3 -36.74 -9.20 -1.28
N SER A 4 -37.77 -9.86 -0.76
CA SER A 4 -37.64 -10.96 0.19
C SER A 4 -37.07 -12.22 -0.48
N ASP A 5 -37.48 -12.50 -1.72
CA ASP A 5 -36.96 -13.63 -2.49
C ASP A 5 -35.48 -13.40 -2.85
N LEU A 6 -35.11 -12.15 -3.17
CA LEU A 6 -33.73 -11.79 -3.46
C LEU A 6 -32.84 -11.94 -2.22
N ARG A 7 -33.33 -11.53 -1.05
CA ARG A 7 -32.59 -11.64 0.22
C ARG A 7 -32.38 -13.10 0.62
N SER A 8 -33.41 -13.93 0.46
CA SER A 8 -33.31 -15.37 0.77
C SER A 8 -32.29 -16.07 -0.13
N LEU A 9 -32.17 -15.67 -1.40
CA LEU A 9 -31.18 -16.23 -2.32
C LEU A 9 -29.74 -15.77 -2.00
N LEU A 10 -29.58 -14.56 -1.46
CA LEU A 10 -28.28 -14.02 -1.04
C LEU A 10 -27.77 -14.64 0.26
N ASP A 11 -28.68 -15.01 1.17
CA ASP A 11 -28.34 -15.62 2.47
C ASP A 11 -27.79 -17.06 2.31
N ASP A 12 -28.22 -17.76 1.26
CA ASP A 12 -27.73 -19.10 0.89
C ASP A 12 -26.39 -19.07 0.14
N VAL A 13 -25.81 -17.90 -0.16
CA VAL A 13 -24.48 -17.80 -0.77
C VAL A 13 -23.43 -17.86 0.34
N PRO A 14 -22.62 -18.93 0.42
CA PRO A 14 -21.59 -19.04 1.45
C PRO A 14 -20.55 -17.93 1.25
N ASP A 15 -20.23 -17.23 2.33
CA ASP A 15 -19.21 -16.19 2.33
C ASP A 15 -17.85 -16.83 2.04
N THR A 16 -17.27 -16.54 0.87
CA THR A 16 -16.09 -17.26 0.37
C THR A 16 -14.79 -16.83 1.02
N LEU A 17 -14.82 -15.81 1.90
CA LEU A 17 -13.66 -15.20 2.57
C LEU A 17 -12.58 -14.68 1.61
N GLU A 18 -12.92 -14.46 0.35
CA GLU A 18 -11.97 -13.96 -0.64
C GLU A 18 -11.80 -12.43 -0.54
N ILE A 19 -10.54 -11.98 -0.48
CA ILE A 19 -10.21 -10.56 -0.50
C ILE A 19 -10.41 -10.04 -1.93
N VAL A 20 -11.50 -9.31 -2.16
CA VAL A 20 -11.74 -8.66 -3.44
C VAL A 20 -10.88 -7.39 -3.55
N LEU A 21 -9.67 -7.53 -4.10
CA LEU A 21 -8.84 -6.38 -4.48
C LEU A 21 -9.44 -5.72 -5.72
N ARG A 22 -10.15 -4.60 -5.53
CA ARG A 22 -10.72 -3.83 -6.64
C ARG A 22 -9.76 -2.75 -7.13
N ARG A 23 -9.59 -2.79 -8.46
CA ARG A 23 -9.07 -1.77 -9.39
C ARG A 23 -7.59 -1.95 -9.74
N GLU A 24 -7.36 -2.35 -10.98
CA GLU A 24 -6.09 -2.23 -11.68
C GLU A 24 -5.53 -0.81 -11.47
N PRO A 25 -4.35 -0.65 -10.86
CA PRO A 25 -3.76 0.66 -10.72
C PRO A 25 -3.42 1.16 -12.12
N SER A 26 -4.14 2.18 -12.58
CA SER A 26 -3.65 3.02 -13.66
C SER A 26 -2.24 3.48 -13.26
N TRP A 27 -1.26 3.30 -14.14
CA TRP A 27 0.13 3.71 -13.90
C TRP A 27 0.18 5.06 -13.17
N SER A 28 0.74 5.06 -11.97
CA SER A 28 0.88 6.24 -11.13
C SER A 28 2.36 6.49 -10.87
N PRO A 29 2.91 7.62 -11.34
CA PRO A 29 4.30 7.97 -11.08
C PRO A 29 4.57 8.16 -9.58
N VAL A 30 3.55 8.47 -8.77
CA VAL A 30 3.67 8.58 -7.31
C VAL A 30 3.76 7.19 -6.67
N ALA A 31 3.04 6.20 -7.20
CA ALA A 31 3.12 4.82 -6.73
C ALA A 31 4.43 4.13 -7.15
N GLU A 32 5.04 4.57 -8.25
CA GLU A 32 6.38 4.14 -8.67
C GLU A 32 7.45 4.75 -7.76
N ALA A 33 7.39 6.06 -7.51
CA ALA A 33 8.30 6.72 -6.58
C ALA A 33 8.23 6.17 -5.14
N TRP A 34 7.04 5.76 -4.68
CA TRP A 34 6.90 5.08 -3.39
C TRP A 34 7.54 3.68 -3.40
N ARG A 35 7.38 2.90 -4.47
CA ARG A 35 8.01 1.58 -4.59
C ARG A 35 9.54 1.69 -4.58
N ASP A 36 10.10 2.62 -5.34
CA ASP A 36 11.55 2.85 -5.36
C ASP A 36 12.08 3.24 -3.97
N ALA A 37 11.35 4.10 -3.24
CA ALA A 37 11.71 4.50 -1.89
C ALA A 37 11.61 3.35 -0.87
N ALA A 38 10.60 2.48 -1.00
CA ALA A 38 10.41 1.30 -0.16
C ALA A 38 11.52 0.27 -0.39
N GLU A 39 11.85 -0.02 -1.66
CA GLU A 39 12.96 -0.91 -2.01
C GLU A 39 14.29 -0.41 -1.43
N GLU A 40 14.56 0.89 -1.54
CA GLU A 40 15.79 1.48 -0.98
C GLU A 40 15.83 1.40 0.57
N ALA A 41 14.69 1.52 1.24
CA ALA A 41 14.61 1.37 2.68
C ALA A 41 14.83 -0.08 3.13
N GLU A 42 14.29 -1.05 2.40
CA GLU A 42 14.53 -2.48 2.62
C GLU A 42 16.00 -2.84 2.43
N ASP A 43 16.63 -2.35 1.37
CA ASP A 43 18.05 -2.57 1.09
C ASP A 43 18.94 -1.97 2.19
N ALA A 44 18.63 -0.75 2.64
CA ALA A 44 19.36 -0.11 3.72
C ALA A 44 19.18 -0.86 5.05
N LEU A 45 17.99 -1.40 5.32
CA LEU A 45 17.72 -2.24 6.48
C LEU A 45 18.52 -3.54 6.42
N ALA A 46 18.54 -4.21 5.27
CA ALA A 46 19.29 -5.44 5.05
C ALA A 46 20.81 -5.20 5.23
N ALA A 47 21.32 -4.10 4.69
CA ALA A 47 22.70 -3.67 4.87
C ALA A 47 23.03 -3.42 6.36
N TRP A 48 22.16 -2.72 7.09
CA TRP A 48 22.34 -2.50 8.53
C TRP A 48 22.27 -3.81 9.33
N ARG A 49 21.35 -4.72 9.01
CA ARG A 49 21.23 -6.02 9.70
C ARG A 49 22.45 -6.91 9.47
N SER A 50 23.04 -6.87 8.27
CA SER A 50 24.26 -7.63 7.96
C SER A 50 25.50 -7.03 8.64
N ARG A 51 25.59 -5.70 8.75
CA ARG A 51 26.71 -4.99 9.38
C ARG A 51 26.22 -3.81 10.21
N PRO A 52 25.79 -4.05 11.47
CA PRO A 52 25.24 -3.01 12.31
C PRO A 52 26.26 -1.91 12.58
N SER A 53 25.97 -0.70 12.14
CA SER A 53 26.77 0.49 12.43
C SER A 53 25.88 1.71 12.55
N ARG A 54 26.36 2.75 13.25
CA ARG A 54 25.63 4.02 13.37
C ARG A 54 25.40 4.69 12.01
N GLY A 55 26.37 4.58 11.09
CA GLY A 55 26.24 5.10 9.73
C GLY A 55 25.18 4.36 8.92
N ALA A 56 25.16 3.03 8.97
CA ALA A 56 24.14 2.22 8.29
C ALA A 56 22.73 2.43 8.89
N TYR A 57 22.62 2.61 10.22
CA TYR A 57 21.35 2.95 10.84
C TYR A 57 20.84 4.35 10.43
N ALA A 58 21.73 5.33 10.31
CA ALA A 58 21.37 6.66 9.82
C ALA A 58 20.91 6.63 8.35
N ALA A 59 21.56 5.83 7.50
CA ALA A 59 21.15 5.62 6.12
C ALA A 59 19.77 4.94 6.02
N TYR A 60 19.53 3.90 6.82
CA TYR A 60 18.21 3.27 6.95
C TYR A 60 17.13 4.27 7.39
N ARG A 61 17.39 5.08 8.42
CA ARG A 61 16.42 6.08 8.89
C ARG A 61 16.13 7.14 7.84
N ALA A 62 17.13 7.60 7.09
CA ALA A 62 16.92 8.55 5.99
C ALA A 62 16.14 7.94 4.81
N ALA A 63 16.26 6.64 4.55
CA ALA A 63 15.44 5.93 3.57
C ALA A 63 13.99 5.78 4.04
N GLN A 64 13.79 5.40 5.31
CA GLN A 64 12.47 5.34 5.95
C GLN A 64 11.74 6.70 5.94
N ASP A 65 12.45 7.78 6.28
CA ASP A 65 11.85 9.12 6.27
C ASP A 65 11.40 9.54 4.84
N ARG A 66 12.03 9.00 3.78
CA ARG A 66 11.61 9.20 2.38
C ARG A 66 10.42 8.32 2.00
N GLU A 67 10.36 7.09 2.49
CA GLU A 67 9.20 6.21 2.33
C GLU A 67 7.95 6.83 2.95
N ASP A 68 8.05 7.31 4.20
CA ASP A 68 6.96 7.99 4.90
C ASP A 68 6.46 9.22 4.11
N ALA A 69 7.38 10.04 3.59
CA ALA A 69 7.04 11.19 2.76
C ALA A 69 6.35 10.79 1.44
N ALA A 70 6.77 9.70 0.80
CA ALA A 70 6.15 9.19 -0.41
C ALA A 70 4.75 8.58 -0.13
N GLN A 71 4.59 7.94 1.03
CA GLN A 71 3.31 7.41 1.48
C GLN A 71 2.30 8.55 1.74
N ASP A 72 2.72 9.61 2.42
CA ASP A 72 1.87 10.81 2.64
C ASP A 72 1.42 11.45 1.32
N ALA A 73 2.31 11.49 0.31
CA ALA A 73 1.99 11.98 -1.02
C ALA A 73 0.97 11.08 -1.73
N LEU A 74 1.09 9.75 -1.61
CA LEU A 74 0.12 8.78 -2.14
C LEU A 74 -1.26 8.94 -1.50
N TYR A 75 -1.33 9.08 -0.18
CA TYR A 75 -2.59 9.31 0.53
C TYR A 75 -3.27 10.62 0.08
N THR A 76 -2.48 11.68 -0.08
CA THR A 76 -2.97 12.97 -0.58
C THR A 76 -3.53 12.86 -2.01
N GLN A 77 -2.86 12.13 -2.89
CA GLN A 77 -3.32 11.92 -4.28
C GLN A 77 -4.59 11.09 -4.35
N THR A 78 -4.68 10.02 -3.56
CA THR A 78 -5.87 9.17 -3.47
C THR A 78 -7.08 9.96 -2.97
N SER A 79 -6.87 10.78 -1.94
CA SER A 79 -7.90 11.66 -1.38
C SER A 79 -8.40 12.68 -2.40
N ARG A 80 -7.51 13.26 -3.22
CA ARG A 80 -7.88 14.20 -4.28
C ARG A 80 -8.68 13.54 -5.41
N THR A 81 -8.36 12.29 -5.74
CA THR A 81 -9.02 11.54 -6.80
C THR A 81 -10.42 11.05 -6.39
N SER A 82 -10.64 10.79 -5.10
CA SER A 82 -11.95 10.39 -4.57
C SER A 82 -12.97 11.53 -4.40
N VAL A 83 -12.54 12.80 -4.48
CA VAL A 83 -13.40 13.99 -4.29
C VAL A 83 -13.87 14.60 -5.64
N SER A 84 -13.33 14.13 -6.77
CA SER A 84 -13.75 14.54 -8.13
C SER A 84 -14.68 13.52 -8.76
#